data_AF-A0A2S1JDL5-F1
#
_entry.id   AF-A0A2S1JDL5-F1
#
_cell.length_a   1.000
_cell.length_b   1.000
_cell.length_c   1.000
_cell.angle_alpha   90.00
_cell.angle_beta   90.00
_cell.angle_gamma   90.00
#
_symmetry.space_group_name_H-M   'P 1'
#
loop_
_entity.id
_entity.type
_entity.pdbx_description
1 polymer ?
#
loop_
_entity_poly.entity_id
_entity_poly.type
_entity_poly.pdbx_seq_one_letter_code
_entity_poly.pdbx_strand_id
1 'polypeptide(L)'
;MVHGDLYVGHVLIDNTERVSGMIDWSEARVDDPAIDMAAHLMVFGEEGLAKLLLTYEAAGGRVWPRLAHHIAERLAFGAVTYALFALDSGNEEYLAAAKAQLAAAE
;
A
#
# COMPACT_ATOMS: atom_id res chain seq x y z
N MET A 1 7.20 12.29 -2.91
CA MET A 1 7.59 11.16 -3.76
C MET A 1 7.17 9.91 -3.04
N VAL A 2 6.56 8.97 -3.74
CA VAL A 2 6.10 7.67 -3.25
C VAL A 2 6.76 6.56 -4.06
N HIS A 3 6.93 5.38 -3.46
CA HIS A 3 7.34 4.17 -4.15
C HIS A 3 6.24 3.68 -5.11
N GLY A 4 4.97 3.79 -4.70
CA GLY A 4 3.82 3.56 -5.57
C GLY A 4 3.26 2.14 -5.50
N ASP A 5 4.10 1.14 -5.29
CA ASP A 5 3.72 -0.26 -5.06
C ASP A 5 4.44 -0.87 -3.84
N LEU A 6 4.39 -0.16 -2.69
CA LEU A 6 5.14 -0.57 -1.50
C LEU A 6 4.35 -1.56 -0.64
N TYR A 7 4.86 -2.78 -0.53
CA TYR A 7 4.44 -3.76 0.47
C TYR A 7 5.63 -4.62 0.94
N VAL A 8 5.41 -5.52 1.90
CA VAL A 8 6.48 -6.33 2.51
C VAL A 8 7.30 -7.16 1.51
N GLY A 9 6.72 -7.54 0.36
CA GLY A 9 7.45 -8.25 -0.70
C GLY A 9 8.44 -7.38 -1.47
N HIS A 10 8.29 -6.05 -1.40
CA HIS A 10 9.15 -5.06 -2.06
C HIS A 10 10.12 -4.37 -1.11
N VAL A 11 10.20 -4.82 0.15
CA VAL A 11 11.13 -4.32 1.17
C VAL A 11 12.20 -5.37 1.46
N LEU A 12 13.47 -5.01 1.26
CA LEU A 12 14.59 -5.86 1.63
C LEU A 12 14.95 -5.64 3.09
N ILE A 13 15.15 -6.74 3.82
CA ILE A 13 15.61 -6.72 5.21
C ILE A 13 16.94 -7.46 5.34
N ASP A 14 17.78 -7.02 6.27
CA ASP A 14 18.94 -7.80 6.70
C ASP A 14 18.53 -8.94 7.65
N ASN A 15 19.51 -9.71 8.13
CA ASN A 15 19.29 -10.83 9.05
C ASN A 15 18.86 -10.40 10.47
N THR A 16 18.76 -9.10 10.74
CA THR A 16 18.24 -8.51 11.99
C THR A 16 16.87 -7.86 11.79
N GLU A 17 16.22 -8.12 10.65
CA GLU A 17 14.91 -7.57 10.27
C GLU A 17 14.92 -6.04 10.08
N ARG A 18 16.11 -5.44 9.90
CA ARG A 18 16.22 -4.02 9.55
C ARG A 18 16.08 -3.82 8.06
N VAL A 19 15.27 -2.83 7.67
CA VAL A 19 15.16 -2.41 6.27
C VAL A 19 16.52 -2.01 5.73
N SER A 20 16.95 -2.67 4.65
CA SER A 20 18.23 -2.44 3.97
C SER A 20 18.06 -1.96 2.52
N GLY A 21 16.84 -2.02 1.97
CA GLY A 21 16.53 -1.52 0.65
C GLY A 21 15.06 -1.69 0.27
N MET A 22 14.69 -1.16 -0.90
CA MET A 22 13.37 -1.32 -1.54
C MET A 22 13.58 -1.60 -3.03
N ILE A 23 12.73 -2.43 -3.63
CA ILE A 23 12.80 -2.87 -5.03
C ILE A 23 11.47 -2.62 -5.76
N ASP A 24 11.49 -2.73 -7.09
CA ASP A 24 10.32 -2.54 -7.97
C ASP A 24 9.73 -1.11 -7.97
N TRP A 25 10.56 -0.16 -8.42
CA TRP A 25 10.23 1.27 -8.50
C TRP A 25 9.42 1.68 -9.74
N SER A 26 8.80 0.72 -10.44
CA SER A 26 8.08 0.98 -11.70
C SER A 26 6.91 1.97 -11.54
N GLU A 27 6.29 1.99 -10.37
CA GLU A 27 5.15 2.85 -10.01
C GLU A 27 5.54 4.18 -9.33
N ALA A 28 6.83 4.46 -9.18
CA ALA A 28 7.29 5.59 -8.39
C ALA A 28 6.92 6.95 -9.00
N ARG A 29 6.38 7.85 -8.17
CA ARG A 29 5.86 9.15 -8.61
C ARG A 29 5.80 10.18 -7.49
N VAL A 30 5.44 11.43 -7.81
CA VAL A 30 5.10 12.45 -6.81
C VAL A 30 3.58 12.46 -6.65
N ASP A 31 3.10 11.97 -5.52
CA ASP A 31 1.68 11.76 -5.27
C ASP A 31 1.39 11.72 -3.75
N ASP A 32 0.17 11.34 -3.38
CA ASP A 32 -0.34 11.16 -2.02
C ASP A 32 0.47 10.13 -1.20
N PRO A 33 1.06 10.51 -0.04
CA PRO A 33 1.90 9.62 0.75
C PRO A 33 1.17 8.42 1.35
N ALA A 34 -0.16 8.44 1.46
CA ALA A 34 -0.92 7.32 1.99
C ALA A 34 -0.84 6.06 1.10
N ILE A 35 -0.45 6.21 -0.17
CA ILE A 35 -0.21 5.11 -1.10
C ILE A 35 0.78 4.09 -0.51
N ASP A 36 1.90 4.56 0.02
CA ASP A 36 2.97 3.69 0.55
C ASP A 36 2.67 3.11 1.95
N MET A 37 1.51 3.45 2.53
CA MET A 37 1.12 3.02 3.88
C MET A 37 -0.07 2.03 3.87
N ALA A 38 -0.84 1.98 2.78
CA ALA A 38 -2.03 1.14 2.68
C ALA A 38 -1.73 -0.36 2.87
N ALA A 39 -0.67 -0.88 2.22
CA ALA A 39 -0.30 -2.28 2.37
C ALA A 39 0.26 -2.59 3.78
N HIS A 40 0.82 -1.61 4.48
CA HIS A 40 1.24 -1.79 5.88
C HIS A 40 0.02 -2.01 6.78
N LEU A 41 -1.06 -1.24 6.59
CA LEU A 41 -2.34 -1.48 7.27
C LEU A 41 -2.88 -2.87 6.96
N MET A 42 -2.84 -3.30 5.69
CA MET A 42 -3.33 -4.62 5.27
C MET A 42 -2.60 -5.76 5.99
N VAL A 43 -1.28 -5.65 6.15
CA VAL A 43 -0.44 -6.73 6.71
C VAL A 43 -0.38 -6.71 8.23
N PHE A 44 -0.33 -5.53 8.85
CA PHE A 44 -0.06 -5.36 10.28
C PHE A 44 -1.25 -4.81 11.09
N GLY A 45 -2.38 -4.52 10.43
CA GLY A 45 -3.59 -4.01 11.06
C GLY A 45 -3.43 -2.60 11.65
N GLU A 46 -4.46 -2.15 12.36
CA GLU A 46 -4.51 -0.80 12.93
C GLU A 46 -3.41 -0.54 13.98
N GLU A 47 -3.04 -1.56 14.76
CA GLU A 47 -1.94 -1.44 15.75
C GLU A 47 -0.60 -1.19 15.06
N GLY A 48 -0.31 -1.93 13.97
CA GLY A 48 0.88 -1.71 13.15
C GLY A 48 0.89 -0.33 12.52
N LEU A 49 -0.25 0.09 11.94
CA LEU A 49 -0.40 1.41 11.35
C LEU A 49 -0.17 2.53 12.38
N ALA A 50 -0.72 2.42 13.58
CA ALA A 50 -0.53 3.41 14.64
C ALA A 50 0.96 3.56 15.01
N LYS A 51 1.69 2.44 15.14
CA LYS A 51 3.14 2.46 15.40
C LYS A 51 3.92 3.09 14.25
N LEU A 52 3.55 2.77 13.01
CA LEU A 52 4.16 3.37 11.81
C LEU A 52 3.98 4.88 11.83
N LEU A 53 2.75 5.38 12.02
CA LEU A 53 2.47 6.82 11.97
C LEU A 53 3.18 7.60 13.08
N LEU A 54 3.20 7.09 14.30
CA LEU A 54 3.95 7.69 15.41
C LEU A 54 5.45 7.79 15.11
N THR A 55 6.03 6.71 14.59
CA THR A 55 7.46 6.66 14.26
C THR A 55 7.79 7.52 13.04
N TYR A 56 6.92 7.53 12.04
CA TYR A 56 7.05 8.35 10.83
C TYR A 56 7.02 9.84 11.17
N GLU A 57 6.06 10.29 11.98
CA GLU A 57 5.97 11.68 12.44
C GLU A 57 7.19 12.07 13.28
N ALA A 58 7.60 11.21 14.23
CA ALA A 58 8.79 11.45 15.05
C ALA A 58 10.09 11.52 14.22
N ALA A 59 10.15 10.81 13.08
CA ALA A 59 11.24 10.89 12.12
C ALA A 59 11.16 12.11 11.17
N GLY A 60 10.18 12.99 11.34
CA GLY A 60 9.99 14.22 10.55
C GLY A 60 9.03 14.07 9.35
N GLY A 61 8.36 12.93 9.22
CA GLY A 61 7.33 12.70 8.23
C GLY A 61 6.11 13.60 8.46
N ARG A 62 5.58 14.19 7.38
CA ARG A 62 4.41 15.08 7.49
C ARG A 62 3.13 14.25 7.60
N VAL A 63 2.38 14.46 8.67
CA VAL A 63 1.06 13.84 8.89
C VAL A 63 -0.06 14.88 8.93
N TRP A 64 -1.31 14.42 8.93
CA TRP A 64 -2.49 15.24 9.15
C TRP A 64 -3.54 14.46 9.97
N PRO A 65 -4.51 15.14 10.62
CA PRO A 65 -5.40 14.51 11.60
C PRO A 65 -6.21 13.30 11.10
N ARG A 66 -6.49 13.20 9.80
CA ARG A 66 -7.25 12.09 9.19
C ARG A 66 -6.39 11.13 8.36
N LEU A 67 -5.06 11.17 8.51
CA LEU A 67 -4.16 10.31 7.73
C LEU A 67 -4.48 8.81 7.91
N ALA A 68 -4.68 8.35 9.14
CA ALA A 68 -5.02 6.94 9.40
C ALA A 68 -6.32 6.50 8.70
N HIS A 69 -7.38 7.32 8.81
CA HIS A 69 -8.63 7.08 8.09
C HIS A 69 -8.41 7.07 6.57
N HIS A 70 -7.66 8.05 6.05
CA HIS A 70 -7.37 8.14 4.62
C HIS A 70 -6.57 6.93 4.09
N ILE A 71 -5.68 6.36 4.89
CA ILE A 71 -4.95 5.13 4.56
C ILE A 71 -5.89 3.92 4.48
N ALA A 72 -6.90 3.84 5.35
CA ALA A 72 -7.91 2.79 5.27
C ALA A 72 -8.75 2.90 4.00
N GLU A 73 -9.21 4.11 3.64
CA GLU A 73 -9.91 4.34 2.37
C GLU A 73 -9.01 4.04 1.15
N ARG A 74 -7.70 4.32 1.26
CA ARG A 74 -6.72 3.95 0.22
C ARG A 74 -6.54 2.44 0.08
N LEU A 75 -6.60 1.70 1.18
CA LEU A 75 -6.56 0.24 1.14
C LEU A 75 -7.81 -0.33 0.46
N ALA A 76 -9.00 0.16 0.81
CA ALA A 76 -10.25 -0.23 0.14
C ALA A 76 -10.21 0.08 -1.37
N PHE A 77 -9.69 1.26 -1.74
CA PHE A 77 -9.46 1.64 -3.14
C PHE A 77 -8.52 0.68 -3.90
N GLY A 78 -7.72 -0.13 -3.21
CA GLY A 78 -6.84 -1.13 -3.82
C GLY A 78 -7.57 -2.10 -4.77
N ALA A 79 -8.85 -2.40 -4.54
CA ALA A 79 -9.65 -3.21 -5.45
C ALA A 79 -9.83 -2.56 -6.83
N VAL A 80 -9.92 -1.22 -6.89
CA VAL A 80 -9.97 -0.46 -8.14
C VAL A 80 -8.64 -0.54 -8.87
N THR A 81 -7.53 -0.33 -8.16
CA THR A 81 -6.18 -0.44 -8.74
C THR A 81 -5.93 -1.83 -9.32
N TYR A 82 -6.28 -2.89 -8.56
CA TYR A 82 -6.14 -4.26 -9.02
C TYR A 82 -6.99 -4.55 -10.26
N ALA A 83 -8.23 -4.05 -10.32
CA ALA A 83 -9.09 -4.25 -11.47
C ALA A 83 -8.61 -3.56 -12.75
N LEU A 84 -8.05 -2.36 -12.64
CA LEU A 84 -7.44 -1.66 -13.77
C LEU A 84 -6.18 -2.39 -14.24
N PHE A 85 -5.31 -2.81 -13.31
CA PHE A 85 -4.14 -3.64 -13.65
C PHE A 85 -4.54 -4.94 -14.35
N ALA A 86 -5.54 -5.64 -13.81
CA ALA A 86 -6.05 -6.88 -14.39
C ALA A 86 -6.57 -6.65 -15.83
N LEU A 87 -7.32 -5.57 -16.04
CA LEU A 87 -7.83 -5.19 -17.36
C LEU A 87 -6.71 -4.93 -18.36
N ASP A 88 -5.72 -4.12 -17.98
CA ASP A 88 -4.61 -3.73 -18.86
C ASP A 88 -3.62 -4.87 -19.11
N SER A 89 -3.51 -5.83 -18.17
CA SER A 89 -2.63 -7.01 -18.31
C SER A 89 -3.09 -7.98 -19.40
N GLY A 90 -4.39 -7.97 -19.76
CA GLY A 90 -4.99 -8.98 -20.62
C GLY A 90 -4.99 -10.40 -20.04
N ASN A 91 -4.66 -10.57 -18.75
CA ASN A 91 -4.65 -11.87 -18.08
C ASN A 91 -6.05 -12.24 -17.60
N GLU A 92 -6.61 -13.30 -18.18
CA GLU A 92 -7.97 -13.79 -17.86
C GLU A 92 -8.15 -14.20 -16.39
N GLU A 93 -7.11 -14.74 -15.74
CA GLU A 93 -7.17 -15.13 -14.33
C GLU A 93 -7.31 -13.90 -13.42
N TYR A 94 -6.48 -12.88 -13.66
CA TYR A 94 -6.58 -11.61 -12.92
C TYR A 94 -7.89 -10.90 -13.19
N LEU A 95 -8.37 -10.91 -14.44
CA LEU A 95 -9.63 -10.27 -14.80
C LEU A 95 -10.82 -10.94 -14.12
N ALA A 96 -10.81 -12.28 -14.02
CA ALA A 96 -11.83 -13.02 -13.30
C ALA A 96 -11.81 -12.72 -11.79
N ALA A 97 -10.62 -12.69 -11.18
CA ALA A 97 -10.44 -12.36 -9.77
C ALA A 97 -10.92 -10.93 -9.46
N ALA A 98 -10.53 -9.95 -10.28
CA ALA A 98 -10.93 -8.56 -10.12
C ALA A 98 -12.44 -8.35 -10.23
N LYS A 99 -13.10 -9.00 -11.21
CA LYS A 99 -14.57 -8.96 -11.36
C LYS A 99 -15.27 -9.53 -10.13
N ALA A 100 -14.77 -10.65 -9.60
CA ALA A 100 -15.33 -11.28 -8.41
C ALA A 100 -15.19 -10.37 -7.18
N GLN A 101 -14.01 -9.76 -6.99
CA GLN A 101 -13.75 -8.85 -5.88
C GLN A 101 -14.65 -7.61 -5.93
N LEU A 102 -14.79 -6.95 -7.09
CA LEU A 102 -15.62 -5.74 -7.22
C LEU A 102 -17.13 -6.01 -7.10
N ALA A 103 -17.58 -7.23 -7.39
CA ALA A 103 -18.99 -7.60 -7.28
C ALA A 103 -19.39 -8.04 -5.86
N ALA A 104 -18.42 -8.39 -5.02
CA ALA A 104 -18.65 -8.76 -3.63
C ALA A 104 -18.91 -7.51 -2.76
N ALA A 105 -19.64 -7.68 -1.66
CA ALA A 105 -19.68 -6.66 -0.61
C ALA A 105 -18.36 -6.70 0.17
N GLU A 106 -17.84 -5.52 0.53
CA GLU A 106 -16.71 -5.38 1.46
C GLU A 106 -17.07 -5.84 2.88
#